data_AF-A0A368LHH3-F1
#
_entry.id   AF-A0A368LHH3-F1
#
_cell.length_a   1.000
_cell.length_b   1.000
_cell.length_c   1.000
_cell.angle_alpha   90.00
_cell.angle_beta   90.00
_cell.angle_gamma   90.00
#
_symmetry.space_group_name_H-M   'P 1'
#
loop_
_entity.id
_entity.type
_entity.pdbx_description
1 polymer ?
#
loop_
_entity_poly.entity_id
_entity_poly.type
_entity_poly.pdbx_seq_one_letter_code
_entity_poly.pdbx_strand_id
1 'polypeptide(L)'
;MKTELLDLDEVQHKIISQSEYLNSFLGILAFTLGLTCLSFPEPKLAAYLCLGVIIPFYIKAIRMTPPSIYALRQLVKKTKDPHATDVLHFLERNYVGLRMVFTRNFVFWYGIGFFVVVIISPEWLLRGLT
;
A
#
# COMPACT_ATOMS: atom_id res chain seq x y z
N MET A 1 -2.11 21.51 19.74
CA MET A 1 -2.04 20.82 21.04
C MET A 1 -0.80 19.94 21.00
N LYS A 2 0.31 20.35 21.66
CA LYS A 2 1.54 19.55 21.74
C LYS A 2 1.31 18.48 22.80
N THR A 3 0.98 17.26 22.38
CA THR A 3 1.03 16.10 23.28
C THR A 3 2.45 15.56 23.16
N GLU A 4 3.26 15.74 24.19
CA GLU A 4 4.71 15.46 24.26
C GLU A 4 5.11 14.00 23.93
N LEU A 5 4.13 13.12 23.68
CA LEU A 5 4.29 11.71 23.33
C LEU A 5 3.95 11.37 21.87
N LEU A 6 3.38 12.29 21.09
CA LEU A 6 2.92 12.00 19.73
C LEU A 6 3.08 13.23 18.83
N ASP A 7 4.20 13.28 18.10
CA ASP A 7 4.44 14.30 17.08
C ASP A 7 3.59 14.01 15.84
N LEU A 8 2.47 14.73 15.74
CA LEU A 8 1.49 14.56 14.67
C LEU A 8 2.08 14.94 13.31
N ASP A 9 2.97 15.93 13.26
CA ASP A 9 3.59 16.38 12.02
C ASP A 9 4.56 15.31 11.48
N GLU A 10 5.33 14.66 12.37
CA GLU A 10 6.20 13.54 12.00
C GLU A 10 5.40 12.34 11.47
N VAL A 11 4.28 12.02 12.11
CA VAL A 11 3.38 10.95 11.68
C VAL A 11 2.77 11.26 10.31
N GLN A 12 2.30 12.49 10.10
CA GLN A 12 1.79 12.93 8.80
C GLN A 12 2.86 12.81 7.72
N HIS A 13 4.06 13.32 7.97
CA HIS A 13 5.14 13.29 6.99
C HIS A 13 5.51 11.85 6.59
N LYS A 14 5.58 10.93 7.55
CA LYS A 14 5.84 9.50 7.27
C LYS A 14 4.72 8.84 6.47
N ILE A 15 3.45 9.14 6.75
CA ILE A 15 2.31 8.63 5.98
C ILE A 15 2.32 9.18 4.53
N ILE A 16 2.64 10.46 4.36
CA ILE A 16 2.76 11.09 3.04
C ILE A 16 3.88 10.39 2.26
N SER A 17 5.06 10.28 2.85
CA SER A 17 6.21 9.61 2.22
C SER A 17 5.94 8.14 1.88
N GLN A 18 5.24 7.41 2.75
CA GLN A 18 4.82 6.04 2.47
C GLN A 18 3.83 5.98 1.29
N SER A 19 2.88 6.92 1.21
CA SER A 19 1.92 6.99 0.10
C SER A 19 2.61 7.35 -1.22
N GLU A 20 3.57 8.26 -1.21
CA GLU A 20 4.40 8.59 -2.37
C GLU A 20 5.23 7.39 -2.82
N TYR A 21 5.83 6.65 -1.89
CA TYR A 21 6.55 5.41 -2.21
C TYR A 21 5.62 4.36 -2.85
N LEU A 22 4.43 4.16 -2.29
CA LEU A 22 3.45 3.22 -2.85
C LEU A 22 3.02 3.62 -4.25
N ASN A 23 2.67 4.88 -4.49
CA ASN A 23 2.23 5.35 -5.81
C ASN A 23 3.34 5.39 -6.83
N SER A 24 4.41 6.12 -6.53
CA SER A 24 5.45 6.47 -7.50
C SER A 24 6.40 5.31 -7.74
N PHE A 25 6.79 4.59 -6.69
CA PHE A 25 7.69 3.45 -6.86
C PHE A 25 6.90 2.17 -7.11
N LEU A 26 6.09 1.73 -6.14
CA LEU A 26 5.48 0.41 -6.20
C LEU A 26 4.39 0.30 -7.27
N GLY A 27 3.55 1.33 -7.43
CA GLY A 27 2.49 1.41 -8.43
C GLY A 27 3.02 1.41 -9.85
N ILE A 28 3.97 2.30 -10.15
CA ILE A 28 4.62 2.37 -11.47
C ILE A 28 5.41 1.09 -11.76
N LEU A 29 6.14 0.55 -10.78
CA LEU A 29 6.84 -0.72 -10.92
C LEU A 29 5.88 -1.86 -11.27
N ALA A 30 4.80 -2.04 -10.50
CA ALA A 30 3.81 -3.09 -10.74
C ALA A 30 3.14 -2.95 -12.12
N PHE A 31 2.81 -1.71 -12.52
CA PHE A 31 2.26 -1.44 -13.85
C PHE A 31 3.25 -1.80 -14.95
N THR A 32 4.50 -1.34 -14.85
CA THR A 32 5.56 -1.56 -15.84
C THR A 32 5.90 -3.05 -15.96
N LEU A 33 5.99 -3.76 -14.84
CA LEU A 33 6.19 -5.21 -14.81
C LEU A 33 5.01 -5.93 -15.44
N GLY A 34 3.78 -5.54 -15.12
CA GLY A 34 2.58 -6.10 -15.74
C GLY A 34 2.59 -5.92 -17.25
N LEU A 35 2.93 -4.72 -17.72
CA LEU A 35 2.96 -4.39 -19.14
C LEU A 35 4.06 -5.19 -19.86
N THR A 36 5.21 -5.31 -19.21
CA THR A 36 6.35 -6.09 -19.71
C THR A 36 6.01 -7.58 -19.77
N CYS A 37 5.27 -8.11 -18.79
CA CYS A 37 4.82 -9.51 -18.78
C CYS A 37 3.94 -9.84 -19.99
N LEU A 38 3.12 -8.90 -20.47
CA LEU A 38 2.30 -9.09 -21.67
C LEU A 38 3.14 -9.34 -22.94
N SER A 39 4.37 -8.85 -22.99
CA SER A 39 5.26 -9.05 -24.14
C SER A 39 5.89 -10.44 -24.20
N PHE A 40 5.75 -11.26 -23.15
CA PHE A 40 6.28 -12.62 -23.12
C PHE A 40 5.30 -13.64 -23.72
N PRO A 41 5.80 -14.77 -24.26
CA PRO A 41 4.94 -15.85 -24.76
C PRO A 41 3.99 -16.44 -23.71
N GLU A 42 4.42 -16.42 -22.44
CA GLU A 42 3.66 -16.88 -21.29
C GLU A 42 3.56 -15.75 -20.22
N PRO A 43 2.64 -14.79 -20.39
CA PRO A 43 2.56 -13.61 -19.53
C PRO A 43 2.32 -13.93 -18.05
N LYS A 44 1.56 -15.01 -17.77
CA LYS A 44 1.29 -15.46 -16.41
C LYS A 44 2.56 -15.92 -15.71
N LEU A 45 3.36 -16.76 -16.36
CA LEU A 45 4.58 -17.30 -15.79
C LEU A 45 5.58 -16.18 -15.52
N ALA A 46 5.71 -15.24 -16.46
CA ALA A 46 6.48 -14.01 -16.26
C ALA A 46 5.97 -13.20 -15.06
N ALA A 47 4.66 -13.01 -14.93
CA ALA A 47 4.08 -12.29 -13.79
C ALA A 47 4.31 -13.01 -12.44
N TYR A 48 4.23 -14.34 -12.40
CA TYR A 48 4.57 -15.11 -11.19
C TYR A 48 6.03 -14.91 -10.78
N LEU A 49 6.97 -14.85 -11.73
CA LEU A 49 8.37 -14.53 -11.43
C LEU A 49 8.51 -13.08 -10.91
N CYS A 50 7.78 -12.13 -11.51
CA CYS A 50 7.77 -10.74 -11.08
C CYS A 50 7.17 -10.53 -9.67
N LEU A 51 6.35 -11.45 -9.14
CA LEU A 51 5.94 -11.40 -7.72
C LEU A 51 7.14 -11.47 -6.78
N GLY A 52 8.19 -12.20 -7.14
CA GLY A 52 9.44 -12.26 -6.37
C GLY A 52 10.12 -10.89 -6.21
N VAL A 53 9.86 -9.97 -7.14
CA VAL A 53 10.35 -8.58 -7.09
C VAL A 53 9.37 -7.69 -6.30
N ILE A 54 8.07 -7.81 -6.56
CA ILE A 54 7.05 -6.93 -5.96
C ILE A 54 6.89 -7.18 -4.45
N ILE A 55 6.89 -8.44 -4.01
CA ILE A 55 6.62 -8.82 -2.61
C ILE A 55 7.63 -8.18 -1.63
N PRO A 56 8.96 -8.26 -1.83
CA PRO A 56 9.93 -7.61 -0.94
C PRO A 56 9.74 -6.09 -0.82
N PHE A 57 9.45 -5.42 -1.93
CA PHE A 57 9.20 -3.97 -1.92
C PHE A 57 7.89 -3.60 -1.22
N TYR A 58 6.87 -4.45 -1.35
CA TYR A 58 5.63 -4.29 -0.58
C TYR A 58 5.84 -4.50 0.92
N ILE A 59 6.64 -5.51 1.32
CA ILE A 59 7.03 -5.71 2.73
C ILE A 59 7.78 -4.50 3.27
N LYS A 60 8.69 -3.92 2.47
CA LYS A 60 9.40 -2.69 2.83
C LYS A 60 8.42 -1.53 3.03
N ALA A 61 7.44 -1.36 2.15
CA ALA A 61 6.41 -0.33 2.27
C ALA A 61 5.58 -0.49 3.55
N ILE A 62 5.24 -1.72 3.94
CA ILE A 62 4.55 -1.99 5.22
C ILE A 62 5.44 -1.61 6.40
N ARG A 63 6.74 -1.94 6.37
CA ARG A 63 7.68 -1.60 7.45
C ARG A 63 7.95 -0.11 7.61
N MET A 64 7.68 0.70 6.58
CA MET A 64 7.75 2.17 6.67
C MET A 64 6.56 2.78 7.44
N THR A 65 5.52 1.98 7.76
CA THR A 65 4.38 2.45 8.55
C THR A 65 4.86 2.92 9.94
N PRO A 66 4.46 4.12 10.40
CA PRO A 66 4.92 4.67 11.67
C PRO A 66 4.66 3.71 12.85
N PRO A 67 5.69 3.38 13.66
CA PRO A 67 5.52 2.53 14.84
C PRO A 67 4.61 3.18 15.89
N SER A 68 4.47 4.51 15.87
CA SER A 68 3.56 5.27 16.73
C SER A 68 2.08 4.91 16.50
N ILE A 69 1.66 4.70 15.26
CA ILE A 69 0.29 4.25 14.94
C ILE A 69 0.06 2.82 15.41
N TYR A 70 1.08 1.96 15.24
CA TYR A 70 1.02 0.58 15.71
C TYR A 70 0.95 0.51 17.24
N ALA A 71 1.78 1.30 17.93
CA ALA A 71 1.76 1.45 19.38
C ALA A 71 0.41 1.96 19.87
N LEU A 72 -0.18 2.97 19.19
CA LEU A 72 -1.49 3.51 19.53
C LEU A 72 -2.60 2.45 19.36
N ARG A 73 -2.57 1.64 18.29
CA ARG A 73 -3.48 0.48 18.13
C ARG A 73 -3.32 -0.56 19.23
N GLN A 74 -2.08 -0.85 19.64
CA GLN A 74 -1.83 -1.80 20.73
C GLN A 74 -2.28 -1.24 22.09
N LEU A 75 -2.09 0.05 22.34
CA LEU A 75 -2.56 0.73 23.55
C LEU A 75 -4.09 0.71 23.63
N VAL A 76 -4.79 1.02 22.55
CA VAL A 76 -6.26 0.93 22.53
C VAL A 76 -6.74 -0.51 22.80
N LYS A 77 -6.07 -1.52 22.22
CA LYS A 77 -6.39 -2.94 22.48
C LYS A 77 -6.18 -3.36 23.94
N LYS A 78 -5.14 -2.82 24.60
CA LYS A 78 -4.78 -3.21 25.98
C LYS A 78 -5.57 -2.46 27.03
N THR A 79 -5.78 -1.16 26.85
CA THR A 79 -6.30 -0.29 27.90
C THR A 79 -7.82 -0.06 27.79
N LYS A 80 -8.42 -0.27 26.60
CA LYS A 80 -9.84 0.05 26.31
C LYS A 80 -10.26 1.46 26.77
N ASP A 81 -9.29 2.36 26.86
CA ASP A 81 -9.52 3.70 27.37
C ASP A 81 -10.33 4.48 26.32
N PRO A 82 -11.52 5.02 26.67
CA PRO A 82 -12.34 5.77 25.72
C PRO A 82 -11.57 6.94 25.12
N HIS A 83 -10.69 7.61 25.87
CA HIS A 83 -9.93 8.74 25.36
C HIS A 83 -8.87 8.32 24.32
N ALA A 84 -8.16 7.21 24.55
CA ALA A 84 -7.23 6.65 23.58
C ALA A 84 -7.94 6.15 22.31
N THR A 85 -9.17 5.65 22.47
CA THR A 85 -10.01 5.19 21.35
C THR A 85 -10.45 6.34 20.48
N ASP A 86 -10.87 7.47 21.06
CA ASP A 86 -11.25 8.67 20.30
C ASP A 86 -10.08 9.29 19.56
N VAL A 87 -8.90 9.35 20.19
CA VAL A 87 -7.68 9.86 19.54
C VAL A 87 -7.24 8.95 18.39
N LEU A 88 -7.32 7.63 18.57
CA LEU A 88 -7.07 6.66 17.50
C LEU A 88 -8.09 6.84 16.36
N HIS A 89 -9.37 6.98 16.67
CA HIS A 89 -10.41 7.12 15.66
C HIS A 89 -10.30 8.45 14.90
N PHE A 90 -9.84 9.51 15.56
CA PHE A 90 -9.51 10.80 14.93
C PHE A 90 -8.28 10.70 14.02
N LEU A 91 -7.20 10.06 14.48
CA LEU A 91 -6.00 9.82 13.67
C LEU A 91 -6.27 8.88 12.49
N GLU A 92 -7.02 7.81 12.69
CA GLU A 92 -7.42 6.90 11.62
C GLU A 92 -8.32 7.65 10.64
N ARG A 93 -9.31 8.43 11.07
CA ARG A 93 -10.18 9.14 10.13
C ARG A 93 -9.44 10.20 9.31
N ASN A 94 -8.48 10.91 9.90
CA ASN A 94 -7.80 12.03 9.25
C ASN A 94 -6.49 11.66 8.53
N TYR A 95 -5.81 10.59 8.95
CA TYR A 95 -4.46 10.30 8.47
C TYR A 95 -4.25 8.86 7.99
N VAL A 96 -4.88 7.87 8.61
CA VAL A 96 -4.60 6.43 8.37
C VAL A 96 -5.81 5.66 7.83
N GLY A 97 -6.87 6.36 7.47
CA GLY A 97 -8.16 5.74 7.21
C GLY A 97 -8.05 4.86 6.00
N LEU A 98 -8.65 3.67 6.04
CA LEU A 98 -8.69 2.77 4.89
C LEU A 98 -9.13 3.55 3.64
N ARG A 99 -10.14 4.42 3.79
CA ARG A 99 -10.60 5.33 2.73
C ARG A 99 -9.49 6.23 2.18
N MET A 100 -8.66 6.82 3.03
CA MET A 100 -7.56 7.70 2.62
C MET A 100 -6.41 6.94 1.97
N VAL A 101 -6.12 5.72 2.45
CA VAL A 101 -5.17 4.79 1.81
C VAL A 101 -5.68 4.38 0.42
N PHE A 102 -6.98 4.17 0.25
CA PHE A 102 -7.59 3.87 -1.06
C PHE A 102 -7.64 5.08 -1.99
N THR A 103 -7.98 6.28 -1.50
CA THR A 103 -8.10 7.47 -2.36
C THR A 103 -6.76 8.15 -2.66
N ARG A 104 -5.78 8.17 -1.74
CA ARG A 104 -4.45 8.75 -2.02
C ARG A 104 -3.59 7.84 -2.89
N ASN A 105 -3.75 6.52 -2.77
CA ASN A 105 -2.87 5.57 -3.45
C ASN A 105 -3.44 5.06 -4.78
N PHE A 106 -4.10 5.93 -5.54
CA PHE A 106 -4.77 5.54 -6.79
C PHE A 106 -3.81 4.88 -7.80
N VAL A 107 -2.62 5.43 -7.98
CA VAL A 107 -1.62 4.89 -8.93
C VAL A 107 -1.13 3.52 -8.48
N PHE A 108 -0.92 3.34 -7.18
CA PHE A 108 -0.61 2.04 -6.60
C PHE A 108 -1.71 1.00 -6.88
N TRP A 109 -2.97 1.35 -6.58
CA TRP A 109 -4.10 0.45 -6.80
C TRP A 109 -4.31 0.13 -8.28
N TYR A 110 -4.11 1.11 -9.15
CA TYR A 110 -4.17 0.90 -10.60
C TYR A 110 -3.05 -0.03 -11.07
N GLY A 111 -1.80 0.22 -10.68
CA GLY A 111 -0.66 -0.60 -11.10
C GLY A 111 -0.71 -2.03 -10.57
N ILE A 112 -1.04 -2.21 -9.29
CA ILE A 112 -1.26 -3.54 -8.70
C ILE A 112 -2.49 -4.21 -9.30
N GLY A 113 -3.59 -3.49 -9.48
CA GLY A 113 -4.81 -4.02 -10.08
C GLY A 113 -4.54 -4.54 -11.49
N PHE A 114 -3.83 -3.77 -12.30
CA PHE A 114 -3.38 -4.19 -13.62
C PHE A 114 -2.50 -5.45 -13.56
N PHE A 115 -1.50 -5.47 -12.68
CA PHE A 115 -0.63 -6.64 -12.49
C PHE A 115 -1.41 -7.89 -12.06
N VAL A 116 -2.39 -7.74 -11.17
CA VAL A 116 -3.28 -8.82 -10.74
C VAL A 116 -4.16 -9.32 -11.89
N VAL A 117 -4.65 -8.43 -12.74
CA VAL A 117 -5.38 -8.81 -13.95
C VAL A 117 -4.49 -9.66 -14.86
N VAL A 118 -3.22 -9.32 -15.05
CA VAL A 118 -2.28 -10.14 -15.85
C VAL A 118 -2.12 -11.55 -15.26
N ILE A 119 -2.09 -11.68 -13.93
CA ILE A 119 -1.98 -13.00 -13.27
C ILE A 119 -3.26 -13.83 -13.43
N ILE A 120 -4.42 -13.22 -13.20
CA ILE A 120 -5.71 -13.95 -13.08
C ILE A 120 -6.36 -14.16 -14.46
N SER A 121 -6.16 -13.24 -15.41
CA SER A 121 -6.84 -13.26 -16.70
C SER A 121 -6.52 -14.55 -17.48
N PRO A 122 -7.50 -15.16 -18.15
CA PRO A 122 -7.27 -16.39 -18.91
C PRO A 122 -6.34 -16.12 -20.11
N GLU A 123 -5.52 -17.11 -20.47
CA GLU A 123 -4.47 -16.97 -21.49
C GLU A 123 -5.00 -16.55 -22.86
N TRP A 124 -6.22 -16.94 -23.23
CA TRP A 124 -6.85 -16.53 -24.49
C TRP A 124 -7.09 -15.01 -24.56
N LEU A 125 -7.37 -14.38 -23.41
CA LEU A 125 -7.66 -12.95 -23.33
C LEU A 125 -6.37 -12.13 -23.41
N LEU A 126 -5.27 -12.70 -22.92
CA LEU A 126 -3.94 -12.10 -22.98
C LEU A 126 -3.32 -12.20 -24.39
N ARG A 127 -3.49 -13.34 -25.08
CA ARG A 127 -3.02 -13.50 -26.48
C ARG A 127 -3.79 -12.65 -27.50
N GLY A 128 -5.01 -12.23 -27.19
CA GLY A 128 -5.78 -11.33 -28.07
C GLY A 128 -5.37 -9.85 -27.97
N LEU A 129 -4.52 -9.49 -27.00
CA LEU A 129 -4.05 -8.12 -26.75
C LEU A 129 -2.61 -7.87 -27.27
N THR A 130 -1.93 -8.92 -27.74
CA THR A 130 -0.59 -8.92 -28.35
C THR A 130 -0.68 -9.17 -29.84
#